data_AF-A0A833JEQ3-F1
#
_entry.id   AF-A0A833JEQ3-F1
#
_cell.length_a   1.000
_cell.length_b   1.000
_cell.length_c   1.000
_cell.angle_alpha   90.00
_cell.angle_beta   90.00
_cell.angle_gamma   90.00
#
_symmetry.space_group_name_H-M   'P 1'
#
loop_
_entity.id
_entity.type
_entity.pdbx_description
1 polymer ?
#
loop_
_entity_poly.entity_id
_entity_poly.type
_entity_poly.pdbx_seq_one_letter_code
_entity_poly.pdbx_strand_id
1 'polypeptide(L)' 'MGINKSEKINLEAEKKRKHDILAGIRFLEHLFNEILIAEKIEDIKDKNILNKFKLTISQLKKELKK' A
#
# COMPACT_ATOMS: atom_id res chain seq x y z
N MET A 1 12.91 36.27 0.01
CA MET A 1 12.23 35.67 1.18
C MET A 1 12.78 34.25 1.35
N GLY A 2 13.58 34.02 2.38
CA GLY A 2 14.15 32.70 2.67
C GLY A 2 13.12 31.82 3.37
N ILE A 3 12.93 30.60 2.89
CA ILE A 3 12.01 29.63 3.51
C ILE A 3 12.58 29.24 4.87
N ASN A 4 11.77 29.39 5.93
CA ASN A 4 12.18 29.05 7.29
C ASN A 4 12.45 27.54 7.42
N LYS A 5 13.39 27.15 8.29
CA LYS A 5 13.77 25.73 8.49
C LYS A 5 12.58 24.86 8.91
N SER A 6 11.63 25.40 9.66
CA SER A 6 10.36 24.75 10.04
C SER A 6 9.41 24.55 8.87
N GLU A 7 9.29 25.52 7.97
CA GLU A 7 8.48 25.43 6.75
C GLU A 7 9.04 24.41 5.76
N LYS A 8 10.37 24.30 5.65
CA LYS A 8 11.02 23.25 4.84
C LYS A 8 10.70 21.84 5.33
N ILE A 9 10.77 21.59 6.64
CA ILE A 9 10.46 20.27 7.22
C ILE A 9 8.99 19.90 6.97
N ASN A 10 8.08 20.87 7.10
CA ASN A 10 6.66 20.64 6.88
C ASN A 10 6.34 20.32 5.40
N LEU A 11 6.96 21.05 4.46
CA LEU A 11 6.85 20.78 3.03
C LEU A 11 7.41 19.41 2.63
N GLU A 12 8.51 18.97 3.24
CA GLU A 12 9.07 17.63 2.99
C GLU A 12 8.16 16.52 3.52
N ALA A 13 7.59 16.69 4.72
CA ALA A 13 6.62 15.76 5.30
C ALA A 13 5.36 15.64 4.42
N GLU A 14 4.84 16.76 3.91
CA GLU A 14 3.68 16.78 3.03
C GLU A 14 3.97 16.09 1.69
N LYS A 15 5.14 16.34 1.09
CA LYS A 15 5.59 15.65 -0.13
C LYS A 15 5.68 14.15 0.07
N LYS A 16 6.26 13.70 1.18
CA LYS A 16 6.34 12.28 1.53
C LYS A 16 4.95 11.67 1.68
N ARG A 17 4.07 12.33 2.45
CA ARG A 17 2.68 11.88 2.62
C ARG A 17 1.96 11.74 1.27
N LYS A 18 2.08 12.74 0.39
CA LYS A 18 1.48 12.70 -0.96
C LYS A 18 2.05 11.56 -1.79
N HIS A 19 3.36 11.36 -1.75
CA HIS A 19 4.02 10.24 -2.43
C HIS A 19 3.49 8.89 -1.94
N ASP A 20 3.37 8.71 -0.62
CA ASP A 20 2.89 7.48 0.00
C ASP A 20 1.41 7.20 -0.36
N ILE A 21 0.56 8.24 -0.37
CA ILE A 21 -0.83 8.14 -0.83
C ILE A 21 -0.88 7.71 -2.30
N LEU A 22 -0.11 8.36 -3.18
CA LEU A 22 -0.07 8.02 -4.60
C LEU A 22 0.44 6.59 -4.84
N ALA A 23 1.42 6.13 -4.05
CA ALA A 23 1.89 4.75 -4.09
C ALA A 23 0.79 3.78 -3.64
N GLY A 24 0.04 4.14 -2.60
CA GLY A 24 -1.13 3.38 -2.14
C GLY A 24 -2.21 3.25 -3.20
N ILE A 25 -2.55 4.35 -3.88
CA ILE A 25 -3.54 4.36 -4.98
C ILE A 25 -3.09 3.42 -6.10
N ARG A 26 -1.84 3.57 -6.58
CA ARG A 26 -1.31 2.68 -7.64
C ARG A 26 -1.34 1.21 -7.26
N PHE A 27 -1.01 0.89 -6.00
CA PHE A 27 -1.07 -0.48 -5.50
C PHE A 27 -2.52 -1.01 -5.53
N LEU A 28 -3.49 -0.22 -5.11
CA LEU A 28 -4.91 -0.63 -5.10
C LEU A 28 -5.49 -0.78 -6.50
N GLU A 29 -5.14 0.11 -7.43
CA GLU A 29 -5.55 -0.01 -8.84
C GLU A 29 -4.96 -1.28 -9.48
N HIS A 30 -3.70 -1.58 -9.22
CA HIS A 30 -3.07 -2.80 -9.71
C HIS A 30 -3.70 -4.06 -9.12
N LEU A 31 -4.00 -4.03 -7.82
CA LEU A 31 -4.71 -5.10 -7.13
C LEU A 31 -6.09 -5.35 -7.71
N PHE A 32 -6.86 -4.29 -7.96
CA PHE A 32 -8.19 -4.40 -8.55
C PHE A 32 -8.13 -5.07 -9.93
N ASN A 33 -7.18 -4.67 -10.77
CA ASN A 33 -7.01 -5.25 -12.10
C ASN A 33 -6.60 -6.72 -12.05
N GLU A 34 -5.67 -7.11 -11.16
CA GLU A 34 -5.29 -8.52 -10.99
C GLU A 34 -6.46 -9.38 -10.49
N ILE A 35 -7.30 -8.85 -9.59
CA ILE A 35 -8.50 -9.56 -9.11
C ILE A 35 -9.55 -9.69 -10.23
N LEU A 36 -9.74 -8.67 -11.05
CA LEU A 36 -10.73 -8.69 -12.14
C LEU A 36 -10.48 -9.79 -13.16
N ILE A 37 -9.20 -10.14 -13.40
CA ILE A 37 -8.81 -11.12 -14.42
C ILE A 37 -8.54 -12.51 -13.84
N ALA A 38 -8.34 -12.63 -12.52
CA ALA A 38 -8.01 -13.87 -11.86
C ALA A 38 -9.28 -14.69 -11.56
N GLU A 39 -9.32 -15.96 -11.99
CA GLU A 39 -10.38 -16.89 -11.59
C GLU A 39 -10.04 -17.56 -10.25
N LYS A 40 -8.75 -17.73 -9.98
CA LYS A 40 -8.22 -18.29 -8.73
C LYS A 40 -7.06 -17.45 -8.21
N ILE A 41 -6.76 -17.58 -6.92
CA ILE A 41 -5.70 -16.76 -6.29
C ILE A 41 -4.31 -17.05 -6.86
N GLU A 42 -4.10 -18.24 -7.42
CA GLU A 42 -2.88 -18.66 -8.09
C GLU A 42 -2.64 -17.90 -9.40
N ASP A 43 -3.68 -17.30 -10.00
CA ASP A 43 -3.58 -16.54 -11.24
C ASP A 43 -2.99 -15.14 -11.02
N ILE A 44 -3.00 -14.64 -9.77
CA ILE A 44 -2.41 -13.35 -9.40
C ILE A 44 -0.88 -13.46 -9.47
N LYS A 45 -0.26 -12.70 -10.38
CA LYS A 45 1.19 -12.79 -10.65
C LYS A 45 2.01 -11.81 -9.82
N ASP A 46 1.41 -10.74 -9.31
CA ASP A 46 2.13 -9.78 -8.48
C ASP A 46 2.43 -10.33 -7.07
N LYS A 47 3.72 -10.56 -6.82
CA LYS A 47 4.27 -11.02 -5.54
C LYS A 47 3.97 -10.06 -4.38
N ASN A 48 3.88 -8.76 -4.62
CA ASN A 48 3.60 -7.77 -3.58
C ASN A 48 2.15 -7.89 -3.08
N ILE A 49 1.22 -8.07 -4.01
CA ILE A 49 -0.19 -8.34 -3.71
C ILE A 49 -0.31 -9.64 -2.92
N LEU A 50 0.28 -10.73 -3.42
CA LEU A 50 0.27 -12.02 -2.74
C LEU A 50 0.85 -11.95 -1.32
N ASN A 51 1.95 -11.22 -1.14
CA ASN A 51 2.55 -11.02 0.18
C ASN A 51 1.65 -10.24 1.14
N LYS A 52 1.02 -9.15 0.67
CA LYS A 52 0.05 -8.43 1.51
C LYS A 52 -1.14 -9.29 1.90
N PHE A 53 -1.70 -10.07 0.96
CA PHE A 53 -2.76 -11.03 1.28
C PHE A 53 -2.34 -12.04 2.35
N LYS A 54 -1.15 -12.63 2.21
CA LYS A 54 -0.60 -13.56 3.21
C LYS A 54 -0.45 -12.92 4.58
N LEU A 55 0.04 -11.68 4.64
CA LEU A 55 0.17 -10.93 5.89
C LEU A 55 -1.19 -10.66 6.54
N THR A 56 -2.17 -10.22 5.78
CA THR A 56 -3.54 -9.99 6.27
C THR A 56 -4.16 -11.28 6.81
N ILE A 57 -4.06 -12.39 6.08
CA ILE A 57 -4.53 -13.71 6.56
C ILE A 57 -3.81 -14.11 7.85
N SER A 58 -2.49 -13.90 7.92
CA SER A 58 -1.72 -14.20 9.13
C SER A 58 -2.19 -13.39 10.33
N GLN A 59 -2.46 -12.09 10.15
CA GLN A 59 -2.99 -11.21 11.21
C GLN A 59 -4.37 -11.68 11.67
N LEU A 60 -5.29 -11.96 10.75
CA LEU A 60 -6.64 -12.45 11.10
C LEU A 60 -6.59 -13.78 11.87
N LYS A 61 -5.72 -14.72 11.45
CA LYS A 61 -5.51 -15.99 12.16
C LYS A 61 -4.94 -15.80 13.56
N LYS A 62 -4.14 -14.76 13.80
CA LYS A 62 -3.63 -14.43 15.14
C LYS A 62 -4.74 -13.87 16.03
N GLU A 63 -5.60 -13.01 15.50
CA GLU A 63 -6.74 -12.47 16.25
C GLU A 63 -7.74 -13.56 16.65
N LEU A 64 -7.98 -14.56 15.80
CA LEU A 64 -8.84 -15.71 16.16
C LEU A 64 -8.27 -16.63 17.26
N LYS A 65 -6.97 -16.52 17.58
CA LYS A 65 -6.31 -17.31 18.63
C LYS A 65 -6.15 -16.55 19.95
N LYS A 66 -6.60 -15.29 20.00
CA LYS A 66 -6.79 -14.53 21.25
C LYS A 66 -8.14 -14.86 21.85
#